data_AF-A0A941X2E8-F1
#
_entry.id   AF-A0A941X2E8-F1
#
_cell.length_a   1.000
_cell.length_b   1.000
_cell.length_c   1.000
_cell.angle_alpha   90.00
_cell.angle_beta   90.00
_cell.angle_gamma   90.00
#
_symmetry.space_group_name_H-M   'P 1'
#
loop_
_entity.id
_entity.type
_entity.pdbx_description
1 polymer ?
#
loop_
_entity_poly.entity_id
_entity_poly.type
_entity_poly.pdbx_seq_one_letter_code
_entity_poly.pdbx_strand_id
1 'polypeptide(L)'
;MNKNIFKWIIVVIAILAIIIGIMYLIDFNRMKNGEEVIFSTWGTKYAPVLAIKQNNNAVSEKYQKYSKTINNVHLELNIPNEWKYKEVQKNEDESSYEYALKLYKNIEEQYAMLYIYNNQFGVCGTGRTSKNITLNNGNEATVGYYDGNKNWSDISFYSMNKNMAVINYGLIDNDAEEVIEFIKTINIVYLSTENSNKKPENVTIEVLENTITNKAAEILITDNNKNQYGWGVEFRVQQKIDGKWKELDYISDDLSWIEIAYELDKNNQVKMKVDFEKYYGILKRGIYRIVKPVYDNGYIDLYSNEFEIK
;
A
#
# COMPACT_ATOMS: atom_id res chain seq x y z
N MET A 1 -0.76 31.30 56.86
CA MET A 1 0.36 31.52 55.90
C MET A 1 0.56 33.02 55.71
N ASN A 2 1.78 33.54 55.88
CA ASN A 2 2.05 34.97 55.75
C ASN A 2 1.67 35.45 54.34
N LYS A 3 0.91 36.56 54.21
CA LYS A 3 0.44 37.09 52.91
C LYS A 3 1.60 37.34 51.93
N ASN A 4 2.79 37.65 52.44
CA ASN A 4 3.99 37.83 51.62
C ASN A 4 4.54 36.50 51.11
N ILE A 5 4.51 35.44 51.93
CA ILE A 5 4.93 34.09 51.53
C ILE A 5 4.00 33.52 50.45
N PHE A 6 2.68 33.75 50.59
CA PHE A 6 1.71 33.30 49.59
C PHE A 6 1.90 33.96 48.22
N LYS A 7 2.22 35.27 48.18
CA LYS A 7 2.54 35.98 46.94
C LYS A 7 3.78 35.40 46.25
N TRP A 8 4.83 35.08 47.01
CA TRP A 8 6.03 34.44 46.47
C TRP A 8 5.74 33.05 45.89
N ILE A 9 4.89 32.25 46.54
CA ILE A 9 4.47 30.94 46.03
C ILE A 9 3.76 31.08 44.68
N ILE A 10 2.84 32.04 44.54
CA ILE A 10 2.13 32.28 43.28
C ILE A 10 3.11 32.68 42.15
N VAL A 11 4.09 33.54 42.45
CA VAL A 11 5.09 33.96 41.47
C VAL A 11 5.94 32.77 41.02
N VAL A 12 6.36 31.91 41.95
CA VAL A 12 7.14 30.70 41.62
C VAL A 12 6.33 29.72 40.76
N ILE A 13 5.04 29.51 41.08
CA ILE A 13 4.16 28.67 40.27
C ILE A 13 3.96 29.25 38.87
N ALA A 14 3.81 30.57 38.75
CA ALA A 14 3.68 31.21 37.44
C ALA A 14 4.94 31.04 36.59
N ILE A 15 6.13 31.17 37.19
CA ILE A 15 7.41 30.93 36.51
C ILE A 15 7.51 29.47 36.05
N LEU A 16 7.15 28.51 36.90
CA LEU A 16 7.15 27.09 36.54
C LEU A 16 6.18 26.80 35.39
N ALA A 17 4.99 27.39 35.39
CA ALA A 17 4.02 27.24 34.31
C ALA A 17 4.54 27.80 32.98
N ILE A 18 5.25 28.94 33.01
CA ILE A 18 5.89 29.51 31.82
C ILE A 18 6.98 28.57 31.29
N ILE A 19 7.82 28.01 32.16
CA ILE A 19 8.87 27.06 31.77
C ILE A 19 8.26 25.82 31.11
N ILE A 20 7.22 25.23 31.72
CA ILE A 20 6.48 24.08 31.18
C ILE A 20 5.87 24.43 29.81
N GLY A 21 5.31 25.63 29.65
CA GLY A 21 4.77 26.11 28.38
C GLY A 21 5.83 26.23 27.28
N ILE A 22 7.03 26.72 27.61
CA ILE A 22 8.16 26.78 26.67
C ILE A 22 8.62 25.37 26.29
N MET A 23 8.75 24.46 27.26
CA MET A 23 9.11 23.06 26.99
C MET A 23 8.10 22.39 26.06
N TYR A 24 6.79 22.61 26.29
CA TYR A 24 5.72 22.13 25.43
C TYR A 24 5.86 22.65 23.99
N LEU A 25 6.11 23.96 23.82
CA LEU A 25 6.27 24.56 22.49
C LEU A 25 7.48 24.00 21.73
N ILE A 26 8.60 23.74 22.43
CA ILE A 26 9.80 23.14 21.84
C ILE A 26 9.47 21.74 21.32
N ASP A 27 8.89 20.87 22.15
CA ASP A 27 8.54 19.51 21.74
C ASP A 27 7.46 19.50 20.67
N PHE A 28 6.46 20.39 20.74
CA PHE A 28 5.42 20.51 19.72
C PHE A 28 5.97 20.89 18.35
N ASN A 29 6.95 21.80 18.30
CA ASN A 29 7.60 22.17 17.05
C ASN A 29 8.45 21.01 16.50
N ARG A 30 9.14 20.26 17.37
CA ARG A 30 9.90 19.05 16.98
C ARG A 30 8.98 17.95 16.45
N MET A 31 7.85 17.71 17.10
CA MET A 31 6.83 16.76 16.64
C MET A 31 6.30 17.12 15.26
N LYS A 32 6.00 18.41 15.01
CA LYS A 32 5.57 18.90 13.69
C LYS A 32 6.61 18.64 12.59
N ASN A 33 7.89 18.65 12.94
CA ASN A 33 9.01 18.38 12.04
C ASN A 33 9.41 16.90 11.99
N GLY A 34 8.73 16.01 12.73
CA GLY A 34 9.07 14.59 12.79
C GLY A 34 10.32 14.26 13.63
N GLU A 35 10.83 15.19 14.44
CA GLU A 35 12.02 15.03 15.28
C GLU A 35 11.72 14.49 16.70
N GLU A 36 12.64 13.70 17.27
CA GLU A 36 12.55 13.18 18.65
C GLU A 36 12.33 14.30 19.69
N VAL A 37 11.31 14.15 20.54
CA VAL A 37 11.01 15.10 21.62
C VAL A 37 12.12 15.12 22.68
N ILE A 38 12.37 16.29 23.26
CA ILE A 38 13.43 16.51 24.27
C ILE A 38 12.90 16.23 25.68
N PHE A 39 11.65 16.59 25.98
CA PHE A 39 11.10 16.48 27.34
C PHE A 39 9.98 15.45 27.46
N SER A 40 8.93 15.52 26.62
CA SER A 40 7.78 14.64 26.70
C SER A 40 6.95 14.66 25.40
N THR A 41 6.08 13.66 25.24
CA THR A 41 5.04 13.67 24.18
C THR A 41 3.79 14.45 24.58
N TRP A 42 3.71 14.95 25.83
CA TRP A 42 2.59 15.76 26.32
C TRP A 42 1.21 15.11 26.14
N GLY A 43 1.14 13.78 26.21
CA GLY A 43 -0.09 13.00 26.04
C GLY A 43 -0.50 12.73 24.59
N THR A 44 0.30 13.19 23.61
CA THR A 44 0.08 12.86 22.20
C THR A 44 0.67 11.49 21.87
N LYS A 45 0.00 10.74 20.98
CA LYS A 45 0.54 9.52 20.40
C LYS A 45 1.56 9.92 19.34
N TYR A 46 2.80 10.12 19.77
CA TYR A 46 3.91 10.52 18.92
C TYR A 46 5.02 9.48 18.96
N ALA A 47 5.45 9.05 17.77
CA ALA A 47 6.71 8.36 17.55
C ALA A 47 7.51 9.21 16.57
N PRO A 48 8.76 9.59 16.89
CA PRO A 48 9.56 10.35 15.94
C PRO A 48 9.76 9.58 14.66
N VAL A 49 9.85 10.30 13.55
CA VAL A 49 10.37 9.70 12.32
C VAL A 49 11.75 9.20 12.69
N LEU A 50 11.98 7.89 12.55
CA LEU A 50 13.31 7.32 12.67
C LEU A 50 14.17 8.03 11.63
N ALA A 51 14.81 9.13 12.02
CA ALA A 51 15.97 9.62 11.34
C ALA A 51 16.94 8.46 11.45
N ILE A 52 17.06 7.71 10.35
CA ILE A 52 18.21 6.89 10.11
C ILE A 52 19.37 7.88 10.19
N LYS A 53 19.92 8.08 11.39
CA LYS A 53 21.33 8.44 11.52
C LYS A 53 21.99 7.35 10.74
N GLN A 54 22.39 7.69 9.52
CA GLN A 54 23.24 6.88 8.69
C GLN A 54 24.56 6.69 9.45
N ASN A 55 24.55 5.81 10.44
CA ASN A 55 25.67 4.93 10.68
C ASN A 55 25.61 3.87 9.56
N ASN A 56 25.81 4.33 8.33
CA ASN A 56 25.93 3.46 7.15
C ASN A 56 27.09 2.47 7.32
N ASN A 57 28.03 2.72 8.23
CA ASN A 57 29.28 1.98 8.29
C ASN A 57 29.18 0.61 9.00
N ALA A 58 28.14 0.32 9.79
CA ALA A 58 28.06 -0.98 10.49
C ALA A 58 27.15 -2.01 9.78
N VAL A 59 26.12 -1.56 9.06
CA VAL A 59 25.22 -2.45 8.29
C VAL A 59 25.75 -2.68 6.86
N SER A 60 26.50 -1.74 6.29
CA SER A 60 27.07 -1.90 4.93
C SER A 60 28.22 -2.90 4.85
N GLU A 61 28.79 -3.35 5.98
CA GLU A 61 29.93 -4.29 5.94
C GLU A 61 29.52 -5.75 5.71
N LYS A 62 28.26 -6.13 6.00
CA LYS A 62 27.78 -7.53 5.85
C LYS A 62 26.95 -7.76 4.59
N TYR A 63 26.37 -6.71 4.01
CA TYR A 63 25.44 -6.80 2.89
C TYR A 63 25.90 -5.93 1.72
N GLN A 64 25.76 -6.47 0.52
CA GLN A 64 25.82 -5.72 -0.73
C GLN A 64 24.40 -5.30 -1.12
N LYS A 65 24.23 -4.03 -1.46
CA LYS A 65 22.94 -3.49 -1.88
C LYS A 65 22.73 -3.76 -3.37
N TYR A 66 21.67 -4.49 -3.68
CA TYR A 66 21.17 -4.64 -5.04
C TYR A 66 20.01 -3.67 -5.28
N SER A 67 20.00 -3.03 -6.44
CA SER A 67 18.94 -2.11 -6.86
C SER A 67 18.76 -2.16 -8.37
N LYS A 68 17.51 -2.26 -8.82
CA LYS A 68 17.17 -2.32 -10.24
C LYS A 68 15.80 -1.72 -10.50
N THR A 69 15.71 -0.93 -11.56
CA THR A 69 14.42 -0.52 -12.11
C THR A 69 14.11 -1.39 -13.32
N ILE A 70 12.94 -2.03 -13.28
CA ILE A 70 12.36 -2.83 -14.37
C ILE A 70 11.01 -2.20 -14.68
N ASN A 71 10.85 -1.64 -15.88
CA ASN A 71 9.65 -0.87 -16.24
C ASN A 71 9.35 0.24 -15.20
N ASN A 72 8.20 0.15 -14.53
CA ASN A 72 7.78 1.06 -13.47
C ASN A 72 8.05 0.53 -12.06
N VAL A 73 8.76 -0.60 -11.90
CA VAL A 73 9.06 -1.22 -10.63
C VAL A 73 10.52 -0.98 -10.27
N HIS A 74 10.76 -0.25 -9.18
CA HIS A 74 12.07 -0.14 -8.56
C HIS A 74 12.18 -1.16 -7.42
N LEU A 75 13.09 -2.10 -7.59
CA LEU A 75 13.39 -3.17 -6.66
C LEU A 75 14.70 -2.86 -5.94
N GLU A 76 14.68 -2.93 -4.61
CA GLU A 76 15.88 -2.92 -3.77
C GLU A 76 15.93 -4.19 -2.92
N LEU A 77 17.14 -4.73 -2.73
CA LEU A 77 17.37 -5.92 -1.90
C LEU A 77 18.75 -5.83 -1.26
N ASN A 78 18.86 -6.12 0.03
CA ASN A 78 20.15 -6.25 0.72
C ASN A 78 20.57 -7.72 0.70
N ILE A 79 21.59 -8.04 -0.09
CA ILE A 79 22.08 -9.40 -0.26
C ILE A 79 23.31 -9.59 0.65
N PRO A 80 23.45 -10.67 1.42
CA PRO A 80 24.66 -10.88 2.21
C PRO A 80 25.91 -10.96 1.30
N ASN A 81 27.06 -10.50 1.78
CA ASN A 81 28.31 -10.48 1.00
C ASN A 81 28.81 -11.89 0.60
N GLU A 82 28.37 -12.92 1.31
CA GLU A 82 28.69 -14.32 1.01
C GLU A 82 27.84 -14.90 -0.13
N TRP A 83 26.71 -14.24 -0.43
CA TRP A 83 25.89 -14.57 -1.58
C TRP A 83 26.37 -13.80 -2.80
N LYS A 84 26.12 -14.37 -3.96
CA LYS A 84 26.41 -13.81 -5.28
C LYS A 84 25.09 -13.67 -6.02
N TYR A 85 25.05 -12.73 -6.96
CA TYR A 85 23.90 -12.55 -7.82
C TYR A 85 24.30 -12.37 -9.28
N LYS A 86 23.41 -12.78 -10.19
CA LYS A 86 23.60 -12.65 -11.62
C LYS A 86 22.26 -12.32 -12.28
N GLU A 87 22.21 -11.21 -13.03
CA GLU A 87 21.07 -10.93 -13.91
C GLU A 87 21.08 -11.94 -15.05
N VAL A 88 19.95 -12.63 -15.26
CA VAL A 88 19.81 -13.59 -16.36
C VAL A 88 19.32 -12.85 -17.60
N GLN A 89 20.07 -12.95 -18.70
CA GLN A 89 19.67 -12.37 -19.97
C GLN A 89 18.49 -13.15 -20.54
N LYS A 90 17.48 -12.42 -20.98
CA LYS A 90 16.31 -12.98 -21.65
C LYS A 90 16.74 -13.54 -23.02
N ASN A 91 16.54 -14.83 -23.24
CA ASN A 91 16.67 -15.43 -24.57
C ASN A 91 15.41 -15.07 -25.40
N GLU A 92 15.55 -14.93 -26.72
CA GLU A 92 14.43 -14.54 -27.62
C GLU A 92 13.20 -15.46 -27.50
N ASP A 93 13.40 -16.71 -27.07
CA ASP A 93 12.34 -17.72 -26.90
C ASP A 93 11.69 -17.72 -25.50
N GLU A 94 12.28 -17.06 -24.49
CA GLU A 94 11.75 -17.04 -23.12
C GLU A 94 10.77 -15.88 -22.93
N SER A 95 9.49 -16.15 -23.19
CA SER A 95 8.40 -15.15 -23.17
C SER A 95 7.61 -15.06 -21.86
N SER A 96 7.99 -15.79 -20.80
CA SER A 96 7.21 -15.86 -19.56
C SER A 96 7.55 -14.77 -18.55
N TYR A 97 8.77 -14.25 -18.55
CA TYR A 97 9.22 -13.22 -17.61
C TYR A 97 9.83 -11.98 -18.27
N GLU A 98 9.75 -10.85 -17.56
CA GLU A 98 10.37 -9.58 -17.91
C GLU A 98 11.81 -9.51 -17.41
N TYR A 99 12.03 -10.04 -16.20
CA TYR A 99 13.30 -9.94 -15.52
C TYR A 99 13.54 -11.14 -14.59
N ALA A 100 14.80 -11.56 -14.48
CA ALA A 100 15.23 -12.64 -13.61
C ALA A 100 16.59 -12.34 -12.95
N LEU A 101 16.66 -12.50 -11.63
CA LEU A 101 17.86 -12.37 -10.83
C LEU A 101 18.17 -13.70 -10.14
N LYS A 102 19.28 -14.32 -10.53
CA LYS A 102 19.81 -15.53 -9.89
C LYS A 102 20.57 -15.14 -8.63
N LEU A 103 20.26 -15.80 -7.51
CA LEU A 103 20.87 -15.61 -6.19
C LEU A 103 21.47 -16.95 -5.72
N TYR A 104 22.78 -17.01 -5.51
CA TYR A 104 23.47 -18.26 -5.19
C TYR A 104 24.65 -18.00 -4.27
N LYS A 105 25.15 -19.03 -3.58
CA LYS A 105 26.26 -18.89 -2.63
C LYS A 105 27.54 -19.51 -3.21
N ASN A 106 27.82 -20.76 -2.84
CA ASN A 106 29.02 -21.48 -3.25
C ASN A 106 28.78 -22.39 -4.47
N ILE A 107 27.62 -23.04 -4.54
CA ILE A 107 27.24 -23.96 -5.62
C ILE A 107 26.31 -23.21 -6.56
N GLU A 108 26.68 -23.08 -7.84
CA GLU A 108 25.91 -22.26 -8.79
C GLU A 108 24.61 -22.94 -9.24
N GLU A 109 24.53 -24.27 -9.15
CA GLU A 109 23.35 -25.07 -9.46
C GLU A 109 22.31 -25.07 -8.33
N GLN A 110 22.68 -24.64 -7.12
CA GLN A 110 21.77 -24.45 -5.99
C GLN A 110 21.53 -22.96 -5.78
N TYR A 111 20.36 -22.49 -6.19
CA TYR A 111 20.09 -21.06 -6.23
C TYR A 111 18.62 -20.74 -6.00
N ALA A 112 18.37 -19.50 -5.62
CA ALA A 112 17.07 -18.89 -5.68
C ALA A 112 16.99 -18.03 -6.94
N MET A 113 15.88 -18.05 -7.65
CA MET A 113 15.64 -17.18 -8.79
C MET A 113 14.50 -16.22 -8.47
N LEU A 114 14.78 -14.93 -8.43
CA LEU A 114 13.75 -13.90 -8.35
C LEU A 114 13.29 -13.56 -9.76
N TYR A 115 12.00 -13.78 -10.03
CA TYR A 115 11.35 -13.45 -11.28
C TYR A 115 10.42 -12.26 -11.14
N ILE A 116 10.36 -11.43 -12.19
CA ILE A 116 9.25 -10.53 -12.48
C ILE A 116 8.61 -11.03 -13.78
N TYR A 117 7.41 -11.59 -13.69
CA TYR A 117 6.68 -12.19 -14.80
C TYR A 117 5.96 -11.13 -15.66
N ASN A 118 5.74 -11.44 -16.95
CA ASN A 118 4.97 -10.56 -17.83
C ASN A 118 3.48 -10.48 -17.41
N ASN A 119 2.97 -11.54 -16.78
CA ASN A 119 1.58 -11.65 -16.34
C ASN A 119 1.51 -12.11 -14.88
N GLN A 120 0.39 -11.80 -14.23
CA GLN A 120 0.09 -12.35 -12.90
C GLN A 120 0.08 -13.88 -12.96
N PHE A 121 0.69 -14.52 -11.96
CA PHE A 121 0.73 -15.97 -11.83
C PHE A 121 0.02 -16.43 -10.55
N GLY A 122 -0.55 -17.63 -10.58
CA GLY A 122 -1.10 -18.30 -9.41
C GLY A 122 -0.25 -19.51 -9.03
N VAL A 123 0.07 -19.66 -7.75
CA VAL A 123 0.70 -20.89 -7.23
C VAL A 123 -0.40 -21.79 -6.64
N CYS A 124 -0.84 -22.78 -7.41
CA CYS A 124 -1.79 -23.79 -6.95
C CYS A 124 -1.28 -25.21 -7.29
N GLY A 125 -1.42 -26.14 -6.35
CA GLY A 125 -0.96 -27.51 -6.54
C GLY A 125 -1.37 -28.43 -5.39
N THR A 126 -1.73 -29.67 -5.72
CA THR A 126 -1.96 -30.73 -4.73
C THR A 126 -0.70 -30.92 -3.89
N GLY A 127 -0.84 -30.98 -2.57
CA GLY A 127 0.30 -31.15 -1.65
C GLY A 127 1.03 -29.87 -1.26
N ARG A 128 0.59 -28.70 -1.75
CA ARG A 128 1.15 -27.40 -1.32
C ARG A 128 0.61 -26.98 0.04
N THR A 129 1.51 -26.56 0.92
CA THR A 129 1.21 -25.80 2.14
C THR A 129 1.87 -24.43 2.06
N SER A 130 1.39 -23.46 2.82
CA SER A 130 1.93 -22.11 2.80
C SER A 130 1.93 -21.43 4.16
N LYS A 131 2.88 -20.52 4.35
CA LYS A 131 3.04 -19.69 5.54
C LYS A 131 3.32 -18.25 5.15
N ASN A 132 2.64 -17.30 5.78
CA ASN A 132 2.97 -15.89 5.62
C ASN A 132 4.19 -15.50 6.46
N ILE A 133 5.03 -14.63 5.91
CA ILE A 133 6.14 -13.99 6.60
C ILE A 133 5.96 -12.47 6.50
N THR A 134 6.36 -11.77 7.56
CA THR A 134 6.40 -10.31 7.58
C THR A 134 7.78 -9.84 7.10
N LEU A 135 7.77 -8.91 6.15
CA LEU A 135 8.96 -8.25 5.61
C LEU A 135 9.35 -7.07 6.50
N ASN A 136 10.58 -6.56 6.35
CA ASN A 136 11.12 -5.49 7.17
C ASN A 136 10.38 -4.15 6.99
N ASN A 137 9.69 -3.97 5.87
CA ASN A 137 8.85 -2.81 5.59
C ASN A 137 7.40 -2.97 6.10
N GLY A 138 7.09 -4.07 6.81
CA GLY A 138 5.76 -4.35 7.37
C GLY A 138 4.79 -5.03 6.41
N ASN A 139 5.14 -5.19 5.13
CA ASN A 139 4.33 -5.93 4.16
C ASN A 139 4.46 -7.45 4.37
N GLU A 140 3.55 -8.22 3.77
CA GLU A 140 3.55 -9.67 3.85
C GLU A 140 4.01 -10.35 2.55
N ALA A 141 4.74 -11.44 2.68
CA ALA A 141 5.01 -12.39 1.60
C ALA A 141 4.54 -13.79 2.01
N THR A 142 4.23 -14.64 1.03
CA THR A 142 3.79 -16.01 1.27
C THR A 142 4.86 -16.98 0.82
N VAL A 143 5.29 -17.84 1.74
CA VAL A 143 6.25 -18.93 1.49
C VAL A 143 5.48 -20.22 1.24
N GLY A 144 5.76 -20.89 0.12
CA GLY A 144 5.16 -22.15 -0.30
C GLY A 144 6.08 -23.35 -0.09
N TYR A 145 5.50 -24.47 0.30
CA TYR A 145 6.17 -25.77 0.49
C TYR A 145 5.34 -26.87 -0.18
N TYR A 146 5.99 -27.85 -0.80
CA TYR A 146 5.31 -28.98 -1.45
C TYR A 146 5.65 -30.31 -0.77
N ASP A 147 4.67 -31.21 -0.73
CA ASP A 147 4.83 -32.62 -0.34
C ASP A 147 5.49 -32.83 1.04
N GLY A 148 5.26 -31.90 1.96
CA GLY A 148 5.83 -31.93 3.31
C GLY A 148 7.33 -31.64 3.37
N ASN A 149 7.93 -31.13 2.29
CA ASN A 149 9.32 -30.71 2.28
C ASN A 149 9.54 -29.54 3.25
N LYS A 150 10.62 -29.62 4.04
CA LYS A 150 11.02 -28.56 4.97
C LYS A 150 11.55 -27.32 4.26
N ASN A 151 12.14 -27.49 3.08
CA ASN A 151 12.68 -26.39 2.30
C ASN A 151 11.56 -25.77 1.46
N TRP A 152 11.49 -24.45 1.46
CA TRP A 152 10.52 -23.70 0.66
C TRP A 152 10.77 -23.92 -0.83
N SER A 153 9.70 -23.90 -1.62
CA SER A 153 9.72 -24.04 -3.08
C SER A 153 9.52 -22.70 -3.77
N ASP A 154 8.66 -21.86 -3.23
CA ASP A 154 8.36 -20.53 -3.77
C ASP A 154 8.14 -19.49 -2.65
N ILE A 155 8.42 -18.22 -2.96
CA ILE A 155 8.04 -17.05 -2.16
C ILE A 155 7.31 -16.09 -3.08
N SER A 156 6.06 -15.76 -2.78
CA SER A 156 5.26 -14.81 -3.56
C SER A 156 4.99 -13.52 -2.80
N PHE A 157 4.85 -12.42 -3.54
CA PHE A 157 4.69 -11.08 -2.99
C PHE A 157 3.33 -10.48 -3.33
N TYR A 158 2.25 -11.28 -3.33
CA TYR A 158 0.93 -10.87 -3.83
C TYR A 158 0.38 -9.57 -3.23
N SER A 159 0.74 -9.25 -1.99
CA SER A 159 0.34 -8.01 -1.31
C SER A 159 0.99 -6.76 -1.90
N MET A 160 2.14 -6.90 -2.55
CA MET A 160 2.94 -5.78 -3.09
C MET A 160 3.09 -5.82 -4.60
N ASN A 161 3.31 -7.01 -5.19
CA ASN A 161 3.50 -7.21 -6.61
C ASN A 161 3.06 -8.63 -7.03
N LYS A 162 1.92 -8.70 -7.74
CA LYS A 162 1.29 -9.96 -8.19
C LYS A 162 2.07 -10.68 -9.30
N ASN A 163 3.11 -10.05 -9.85
CA ASN A 163 3.95 -10.60 -10.91
C ASN A 163 5.35 -10.99 -10.40
N MET A 164 5.64 -10.86 -9.11
CA MET A 164 6.95 -11.19 -8.55
C MET A 164 6.93 -12.44 -7.68
N ALA A 165 7.91 -13.34 -7.88
CA ALA A 165 8.17 -14.47 -7.00
C ALA A 165 9.66 -14.82 -6.94
N VAL A 166 10.05 -15.51 -5.87
CA VAL A 166 11.33 -16.22 -5.76
C VAL A 166 11.07 -17.72 -5.84
N ILE A 167 11.81 -18.43 -6.69
CA ILE A 167 11.71 -19.88 -6.86
C ILE A 167 13.00 -20.54 -6.37
N ASN A 168 12.87 -21.61 -5.57
CA ASN A 168 14.00 -22.38 -5.07
C ASN A 168 14.41 -23.47 -6.07
N TYR A 169 15.62 -23.37 -6.59
CA TYR A 169 16.27 -24.38 -7.42
C TYR A 169 17.35 -25.13 -6.62
N GLY A 170 16.92 -25.88 -5.60
CA GLY A 170 17.78 -26.84 -4.91
C GLY A 170 18.58 -26.31 -3.71
N LEU A 171 18.27 -25.12 -3.20
CA LEU A 171 18.76 -24.67 -1.90
C LEU A 171 18.13 -25.50 -0.79
N ILE A 172 18.95 -25.90 0.17
CA ILE A 172 18.56 -26.74 1.29
C ILE A 172 19.04 -26.13 2.61
N ASP A 173 18.36 -26.50 3.70
CA ASP A 173 18.80 -26.25 5.07
C ASP A 173 19.12 -24.76 5.31
N ASN A 174 20.31 -24.48 5.83
CA ASN A 174 20.74 -23.14 6.21
C ASN A 174 20.75 -22.17 5.02
N ASP A 175 21.13 -22.61 3.83
CA ASP A 175 21.15 -21.73 2.66
C ASP A 175 19.72 -21.38 2.20
N ALA A 176 18.76 -22.28 2.35
CA ALA A 176 17.35 -21.98 2.08
C ALA A 176 16.78 -20.97 3.09
N GLU A 177 17.09 -21.13 4.38
CA GLU A 177 16.64 -20.21 5.43
C GLU A 177 17.30 -18.83 5.32
N GLU A 178 18.59 -18.76 4.94
CA GLU A 178 19.28 -17.49 4.70
C GLU A 178 18.57 -16.64 3.63
N VAL A 179 18.06 -17.27 2.56
CA VAL A 179 17.27 -16.56 1.54
C VAL A 179 16.02 -15.93 2.13
N ILE A 180 15.27 -16.66 2.95
CA ILE A 180 14.09 -16.09 3.61
C ILE A 180 14.47 -14.85 4.42
N GLU A 181 15.57 -14.91 5.17
CA GLU A 181 16.01 -13.79 6.01
C GLU A 181 16.40 -12.56 5.21
N PHE A 182 17.19 -12.68 4.14
CA PHE A 182 17.57 -11.51 3.37
C PHE A 182 16.46 -11.05 2.40
N ILE A 183 15.54 -11.92 1.98
CA ILE A 183 14.34 -11.53 1.22
C ILE A 183 13.41 -10.64 2.06
N LYS A 184 13.40 -10.74 3.39
CA LYS A 184 12.67 -9.77 4.23
C LYS A 184 13.13 -8.33 4.02
N THR A 185 14.33 -8.10 3.50
CA THR A 185 14.85 -6.77 3.20
C THR A 185 14.34 -6.20 1.87
N ILE A 186 13.59 -6.98 1.10
CA ILE A 186 13.09 -6.56 -0.21
C ILE A 186 12.21 -5.33 -0.07
N ASN A 187 12.46 -4.35 -0.92
CA ASN A 187 11.65 -3.16 -1.03
C ASN A 187 11.24 -2.97 -2.48
N ILE A 188 9.94 -2.80 -2.71
CA ILE A 188 9.36 -2.62 -4.03
C ILE A 188 8.69 -1.25 -4.04
N VAL A 189 9.19 -0.38 -4.90
CA VAL A 189 8.66 0.96 -5.09
C VAL A 189 8.19 1.07 -6.53
N TYR A 190 6.91 1.37 -6.72
CA TYR A 190 6.42 1.70 -8.06
C TYR A 190 6.86 3.12 -8.38
N LEU A 191 7.79 3.26 -9.33
CA LEU A 191 8.14 4.54 -9.88
C LEU A 191 6.96 5.02 -10.70
N SER A 192 6.52 6.24 -10.44
CA SER A 192 5.69 6.95 -11.39
C SER A 192 6.47 7.01 -12.70
N THR A 193 6.04 6.25 -13.71
CA THR A 193 6.46 6.49 -15.09
C THR A 193 6.16 7.95 -15.40
N GLU A 194 7.11 8.67 -16.00
CA GLU A 194 7.00 10.10 -16.31
C GLU A 194 5.56 10.55 -16.53
N ASN A 195 5.04 11.31 -15.55
CA ASN A 195 3.70 11.87 -15.51
C ASN A 195 2.55 10.89 -15.79
N SER A 196 1.95 10.32 -14.73
CA SER A 196 0.49 10.23 -14.72
C SER A 196 -0.05 11.67 -14.78
N ASN A 197 -0.08 12.28 -15.96
CA ASN A 197 -0.86 13.50 -16.24
C ASN A 197 -2.36 13.18 -16.21
N LYS A 198 -2.78 12.30 -15.29
CA LYS A 198 -4.17 12.01 -15.02
C LYS A 198 -4.72 13.23 -14.33
N LYS A 199 -5.83 13.69 -14.88
CA LYS A 199 -6.50 14.90 -14.47
C LYS A 199 -7.89 14.48 -14.05
N PRO A 200 -8.23 14.58 -12.76
CA PRO A 200 -9.60 14.37 -12.27
C PRO A 200 -10.65 15.08 -13.13
N GLU A 201 -10.32 16.27 -13.63
CA GLU A 201 -11.19 17.07 -14.49
C GLU A 201 -11.47 16.46 -15.88
N ASN A 202 -10.68 15.49 -16.32
CA ASN A 202 -10.93 14.73 -17.57
C ASN A 202 -11.88 13.55 -17.37
N VAL A 203 -12.34 13.32 -16.14
CA VAL A 203 -13.26 12.25 -15.79
C VAL A 203 -14.64 12.82 -15.50
N THR A 204 -15.66 12.19 -16.04
CA THR A 204 -17.06 12.41 -15.62
C THR A 204 -17.65 11.12 -15.06
N ILE A 205 -18.42 11.25 -13.99
CA ILE A 205 -19.20 10.17 -13.40
C ILE A 205 -20.65 10.63 -13.39
N GLU A 206 -21.49 9.93 -14.14
CA GLU A 206 -22.91 10.25 -14.28
C GLU A 206 -23.75 9.12 -13.72
N VAL A 207 -24.66 9.41 -12.80
CA VAL A 207 -25.72 8.48 -12.39
C VAL A 207 -26.82 8.53 -13.44
N LEU A 208 -27.11 7.38 -14.06
CA LEU A 208 -28.10 7.28 -15.12
C LEU A 208 -29.52 7.36 -14.53
N GLU A 209 -30.21 8.48 -14.77
CA GLU A 209 -31.47 8.82 -14.09
C GLU A 209 -32.55 7.75 -14.16
N ASN A 210 -32.69 7.10 -15.32
CA ASN A 210 -33.68 6.06 -15.58
C ASN A 210 -33.40 4.73 -14.86
N THR A 211 -32.25 4.59 -14.19
CA THR A 211 -31.84 3.38 -13.47
C THR A 211 -31.93 3.53 -11.96
N ILE A 212 -32.19 4.75 -11.48
CA ILE A 212 -32.19 5.06 -10.05
C ILE A 212 -33.36 4.35 -9.36
N THR A 213 -33.01 3.56 -8.36
CA THR A 213 -33.94 3.00 -7.37
C THR A 213 -33.36 3.22 -5.97
N ASN A 214 -34.16 2.98 -4.93
CA ASN A 214 -33.65 2.97 -3.55
C ASN A 214 -32.74 1.78 -3.22
N LYS A 215 -32.52 0.85 -4.16
CA LYS A 215 -31.69 -0.35 -4.00
C LYS A 215 -30.44 -0.34 -4.85
N ALA A 216 -30.44 0.35 -5.99
CA ALA A 216 -29.31 0.42 -6.89
C ALA A 216 -29.48 1.57 -7.90
N ALA A 217 -28.38 1.93 -8.56
CA ALA A 217 -28.36 2.72 -9.78
C ALA A 217 -27.25 2.20 -10.72
N GLU A 218 -27.26 2.65 -11.97
CA GLU A 218 -26.10 2.52 -12.86
C GLU A 218 -25.36 3.87 -12.93
N ILE A 219 -24.03 3.81 -12.93
CA ILE A 219 -23.17 4.94 -13.25
C ILE A 219 -22.49 4.73 -14.61
N LEU A 220 -22.33 5.82 -15.36
CA LEU A 220 -21.50 5.90 -16.55
C LEU A 220 -20.27 6.73 -16.22
N ILE A 221 -19.11 6.12 -16.34
CA ILE A 221 -17.82 6.78 -16.14
C ILE A 221 -17.22 7.02 -17.52
N THR A 222 -16.84 8.27 -17.81
CA THR A 222 -16.07 8.61 -19.01
C THR A 222 -14.71 9.14 -18.57
N ASP A 223 -13.62 8.53 -19.02
CA ASP A 223 -12.26 8.93 -18.64
C ASP A 223 -11.41 9.27 -19.87
N ASN A 224 -11.29 10.56 -20.14
CA ASN A 224 -10.57 11.08 -21.31
C ASN A 224 -9.07 11.32 -21.05
N ASN A 225 -8.51 10.76 -19.97
CA ASN A 225 -7.07 10.82 -19.77
C ASN A 225 -6.33 9.97 -20.80
N LYS A 226 -5.16 10.45 -21.24
CA LYS A 226 -4.27 9.66 -22.11
C LYS A 226 -3.90 8.32 -21.47
N ASN A 227 -3.67 8.34 -20.16
CA ASN A 227 -3.50 7.15 -19.33
C ASN A 227 -4.70 7.09 -18.39
N GLN A 228 -5.56 6.08 -18.52
CA GLN A 228 -6.82 6.00 -17.77
C GLN A 228 -6.60 5.57 -16.31
N TYR A 229 -7.56 5.86 -15.44
CA TYR A 229 -7.62 5.29 -14.09
C TYR A 229 -8.02 3.81 -14.14
N GLY A 230 -7.64 3.06 -13.11
CA GLY A 230 -8.18 1.72 -12.88
C GLY A 230 -9.57 1.82 -12.27
N TRP A 231 -10.59 1.32 -12.97
CA TRP A 231 -11.98 1.42 -12.53
C TRP A 231 -12.42 0.16 -11.79
N GLY A 232 -12.19 0.14 -10.47
CA GLY A 232 -12.64 -0.94 -9.59
C GLY A 232 -14.14 -0.88 -9.25
N VAL A 233 -14.69 -2.00 -8.77
CA VAL A 233 -16.10 -2.09 -8.29
C VAL A 233 -16.42 -1.19 -7.10
N GLU A 234 -15.40 -0.81 -6.30
CA GLU A 234 -15.58 -0.07 -5.06
C GLU A 234 -16.26 1.28 -5.30
N PHE A 235 -17.25 1.60 -4.48
CA PHE A 235 -17.90 2.90 -4.46
C PHE A 235 -18.34 3.25 -3.04
N ARG A 236 -18.45 4.55 -2.76
CA ARG A 236 -19.07 5.05 -1.53
C ARG A 236 -20.28 5.92 -1.84
N VAL A 237 -21.17 6.06 -0.88
CA VAL A 237 -22.39 6.89 -1.01
C VAL A 237 -22.34 8.01 0.02
N GLN A 238 -22.61 9.23 -0.42
CA GLN A 238 -22.78 10.39 0.45
C GLN A 238 -24.20 10.94 0.34
N GLN A 239 -24.81 11.28 1.47
CA GLN A 239 -26.09 11.96 1.55
C GLN A 239 -25.90 13.44 1.86
N LYS A 240 -26.70 14.30 1.24
CA LYS A 240 -26.75 15.73 1.54
C LYS A 240 -27.68 15.99 2.72
N ILE A 241 -27.14 16.41 3.86
CA ILE A 241 -27.86 16.73 5.08
C ILE A 241 -27.46 18.14 5.49
N ASP A 242 -28.44 19.05 5.64
CA ASP A 242 -28.22 20.46 5.99
C ASP A 242 -27.17 21.15 5.11
N GLY A 243 -27.21 20.84 3.80
CA GLY A 243 -26.28 21.39 2.81
C GLY A 243 -24.87 20.81 2.84
N LYS A 244 -24.58 19.84 3.73
CA LYS A 244 -23.28 19.16 3.84
C LYS A 244 -23.37 17.72 3.36
N TRP A 245 -22.31 17.23 2.75
CA TRP A 245 -22.18 15.83 2.38
C TRP A 245 -21.72 15.01 3.58
N LYS A 246 -22.48 13.97 3.91
CA LYS A 246 -22.15 13.00 4.94
C LYS A 246 -22.03 11.62 4.32
N GLU A 247 -20.93 10.92 4.61
CA GLU A 247 -20.74 9.52 4.24
C GLU A 247 -21.82 8.65 4.87
N LEU A 248 -22.33 7.67 4.12
CA LEU A 248 -23.11 6.59 4.68
C LEU A 248 -22.17 5.51 5.22
N ASP A 249 -22.55 4.93 6.35
CA ASP A 249 -21.88 3.77 6.91
C ASP A 249 -22.31 2.51 6.14
N TYR A 250 -21.40 1.57 5.98
CA TYR A 250 -21.73 0.26 5.45
C TYR A 250 -22.67 -0.49 6.39
N ILE A 251 -23.47 -1.42 5.85
CA ILE A 251 -24.35 -2.27 6.67
C ILE A 251 -23.58 -3.26 7.56
N SER A 252 -22.31 -3.53 7.23
CA SER A 252 -21.42 -4.42 7.97
C SER A 252 -19.96 -4.08 7.67
N ASP A 253 -19.09 -4.22 8.67
CA ASP A 253 -17.63 -4.08 8.54
C ASP A 253 -16.98 -5.29 7.85
N ASP A 254 -17.68 -6.43 7.77
CA ASP A 254 -17.19 -7.67 7.14
C ASP A 254 -17.34 -7.68 5.61
N LEU A 255 -17.81 -6.58 5.01
CA LEU A 255 -18.00 -6.49 3.57
C LEU A 255 -16.65 -6.41 2.85
N SER A 256 -16.49 -7.26 1.84
CA SER A 256 -15.32 -7.26 0.96
C SER A 256 -15.71 -6.83 -0.45
N TRP A 257 -14.86 -6.01 -1.05
CA TRP A 257 -14.93 -5.66 -2.47
C TRP A 257 -14.20 -6.71 -3.30
N ILE A 258 -14.77 -7.06 -4.45
CA ILE A 258 -14.08 -7.93 -5.39
C ILE A 258 -12.99 -7.12 -6.12
N GLU A 259 -11.77 -7.63 -6.20
CA GLU A 259 -10.68 -6.96 -6.91
C GLU A 259 -10.82 -7.17 -8.43
N ILE A 260 -11.82 -6.53 -9.03
CA ILE A 260 -12.03 -6.51 -10.48
C ILE A 260 -11.90 -5.07 -10.96
N ALA A 261 -11.01 -4.84 -11.92
CA ALA A 261 -10.90 -3.60 -12.67
C ALA A 261 -11.62 -3.75 -14.01
N TYR A 262 -12.46 -2.78 -14.34
CA TYR A 262 -13.14 -2.73 -15.63
C TYR A 262 -12.31 -2.00 -16.66
N GLU A 263 -12.33 -2.51 -17.88
CA GLU A 263 -11.81 -1.82 -19.06
C GLU A 263 -12.84 -0.84 -19.61
N LEU A 264 -12.35 0.29 -20.13
CA LEU A 264 -13.19 1.23 -20.86
C LEU A 264 -13.47 0.72 -22.28
N ASP A 265 -14.62 1.08 -22.82
CA ASP A 265 -14.96 0.83 -24.21
C ASP A 265 -14.22 1.78 -25.18
N LYS A 266 -14.50 1.64 -26.47
CA LYS A 266 -13.92 2.46 -27.55
C LYS A 266 -14.22 3.97 -27.44
N ASN A 267 -15.18 4.37 -26.61
CA ASN A 267 -15.55 5.76 -26.36
C ASN A 267 -14.94 6.28 -25.04
N ASN A 268 -14.02 5.52 -24.42
CA ASN A 268 -13.47 5.75 -23.09
C ASN A 268 -14.52 5.67 -21.98
N GLN A 269 -15.51 4.80 -22.11
CA GLN A 269 -16.63 4.70 -21.17
C GLN A 269 -16.72 3.32 -20.51
N VAL A 270 -17.14 3.31 -19.24
CA VAL A 270 -17.56 2.09 -18.55
C VAL A 270 -18.86 2.35 -17.81
N LYS A 271 -19.77 1.38 -17.90
CA LYS A 271 -21.00 1.36 -17.13
C LYS A 271 -20.86 0.40 -15.95
N MET A 272 -21.25 0.86 -14.76
CA MET A 272 -21.16 0.06 -13.54
C MET A 272 -22.46 0.13 -12.75
N LYS A 273 -22.91 -1.02 -12.22
CA LYS A 273 -24.02 -1.06 -11.26
C LYS A 273 -23.48 -0.74 -9.86
N VAL A 274 -24.08 0.25 -9.20
CA VAL A 274 -23.85 0.54 -7.77
C VAL A 274 -25.01 -0.05 -6.96
N ASP A 275 -24.74 -1.15 -6.25
CA ASP A 275 -25.74 -1.94 -5.53
C ASP A 275 -25.86 -1.48 -4.07
N PHE A 276 -26.74 -0.51 -3.83
CA PHE A 276 -26.95 0.05 -2.49
C PHE A 276 -27.46 -1.00 -1.52
N GLU A 277 -28.40 -1.85 -1.93
CA GLU A 277 -28.99 -2.87 -1.06
C GLU A 277 -27.92 -3.77 -0.44
N LYS A 278 -26.90 -4.14 -1.23
CA LYS A 278 -25.77 -4.95 -0.75
C LYS A 278 -24.89 -4.25 0.28
N TYR A 279 -24.58 -2.96 0.12
CA TYR A 279 -23.55 -2.28 0.93
C TYR A 279 -24.11 -1.28 1.96
N TYR A 280 -25.28 -0.71 1.70
CA TYR A 280 -25.94 0.36 2.45
C TYR A 280 -27.40 0.04 2.82
N GLY A 281 -27.95 -1.07 2.31
CA GLY A 281 -29.36 -1.39 2.45
C GLY A 281 -30.24 -0.53 1.55
N ILE A 282 -31.52 -0.38 1.93
CA ILE A 282 -32.48 0.42 1.18
C ILE A 282 -32.27 1.89 1.55
N LEU A 283 -31.90 2.72 0.56
CA LEU A 283 -31.73 4.15 0.76
C LEU A 283 -33.08 4.82 1.06
N LYS A 284 -33.08 5.77 1.99
CA LYS A 284 -34.25 6.59 2.32
C LYS A 284 -34.39 7.72 1.30
N ARG A 285 -35.54 8.40 1.34
CA ARG A 285 -35.76 9.62 0.55
C ARG A 285 -34.67 10.66 0.87
N GLY A 286 -34.06 11.25 -0.15
CA GLY A 286 -33.00 12.23 0.02
C GLY A 286 -32.20 12.51 -1.25
N ILE A 287 -31.24 13.42 -1.14
CA ILE A 287 -30.30 13.77 -2.21
C ILE A 287 -28.95 13.12 -1.89
N TYR A 288 -28.39 12.44 -2.89
CA TYR A 288 -27.20 11.61 -2.77
C TYR A 288 -26.20 11.91 -3.89
N ARG A 289 -24.95 11.47 -3.70
CA ARG A 289 -23.95 11.34 -4.76
C ARG A 289 -23.09 10.09 -4.55
N ILE A 290 -22.54 9.58 -5.63
CA ILE A 290 -21.58 8.47 -5.61
C ILE A 290 -20.17 9.04 -5.51
N VAL A 291 -19.33 8.36 -4.72
CA VAL A 291 -17.90 8.60 -4.62
C VAL A 291 -17.18 7.40 -5.21
N LYS A 292 -16.28 7.62 -6.18
CA LYS A 292 -15.38 6.60 -6.72
C LYS A 292 -13.95 6.91 -6.27
N PRO A 293 -13.36 6.07 -5.42
CA PRO A 293 -11.94 6.19 -5.12
C PRO A 293 -11.13 5.69 -6.33
N VAL A 294 -10.10 6.44 -6.69
CA VAL A 294 -9.11 6.04 -7.71
C VAL A 294 -7.71 6.26 -7.18
N TYR A 295 -6.77 5.42 -7.62
CA TYR A 295 -5.37 5.52 -7.22
C TYR A 295 -4.57 6.37 -8.21
N ASP A 296 -3.95 7.44 -7.71
CA ASP A 296 -2.99 8.30 -8.40
C ASP A 296 -2.00 8.89 -7.39
N ASN A 297 -0.91 8.16 -7.15
CA ASN A 297 0.07 8.48 -6.10
C ASN A 297 -0.56 8.64 -4.69
N GLY A 298 -1.65 7.92 -4.46
CA GLY A 298 -2.55 8.08 -3.32
C GLY A 298 -4.00 7.91 -3.78
N TYR A 299 -4.91 7.61 -2.85
CA TYR A 299 -6.33 7.56 -3.18
C TYR A 299 -6.92 8.96 -3.24
N ILE A 300 -7.57 9.27 -4.36
CA ILE A 300 -8.37 10.48 -4.53
C ILE A 300 -9.82 10.10 -4.82
N ASP A 301 -10.73 10.98 -4.43
CA ASP A 301 -12.16 10.79 -4.60
C ASP A 301 -12.68 11.57 -5.81
N LEU A 302 -13.36 10.85 -6.71
CA LEU A 302 -14.12 11.42 -7.81
C LEU A 302 -15.60 11.30 -7.52
N TYR A 303 -16.39 12.30 -7.92
CA TYR A 303 -17.78 12.44 -7.52
C TYR A 303 -18.72 12.40 -8.73
N SER A 304 -19.87 11.77 -8.56
CA SER A 304 -20.96 11.86 -9.52
C SER A 304 -21.73 13.19 -9.44
N ASN A 305 -22.63 13.41 -10.40
CA ASN A 305 -23.76 14.32 -10.23
C ASN A 305 -24.62 13.93 -9.01
N GLU A 306 -25.39 14.91 -8.51
CA GLU A 306 -26.38 14.68 -7.45
C GLU A 306 -27.58 13.90 -8.03
N PHE A 307 -28.15 13.01 -7.23
CA PHE A 307 -29.37 12.27 -7.58
C PHE A 307 -30.34 12.19 -6.41
N GLU A 308 -31.63 12.09 -6.69
CA GLU A 308 -32.70 12.02 -5.68
C GLU A 308 -33.28 10.60 -5.58
N ILE A 309 -33.39 10.09 -4.35
CA ILE A 309 -34.28 8.97 -4.02
C ILE A 309 -35.60 9.59 -3.56
N LYS A 310 -36.71 9.24 -4.22
CA LYS A 310 -38.05 9.81 -4.00
C LYS A 310 -38.87 9.04 -2.96
#